data_AF-A0A2G9T9X9-F1
#
_entry.id   AF-A0A2G9T9X9-F1
#
_cell.length_a   1.000
_cell.length_b   1.000
_cell.length_c   1.000
_cell.angle_alpha   90.00
_cell.angle_beta   90.00
_cell.angle_gamma   90.00
#
_symmetry.space_group_name_H-M   'P 1'
#
loop_
_entity.id
_entity.type
_entity.pdbx_description
1 polymer ?
#
loop_
_entity_poly.entity_id
_entity_poly.type
_entity_poly.pdbx_seq_one_letter_code
_entity_poly.pdbx_strand_id
1 'polypeptide(L)'
;AKSPQDWLNSTQLCANPTIEEFSPRKGPVGGKTKLRIIGTNLGRRYQDVAGAVIVANVQCTVLPSEYHPATEIVCETGKAAIKNSKGPIVVRLRADDANYAAVSKYDYEYVEPAVSAVKPDRGPISGGTDVTLYGTDLDAGSEVHVSFGEVNCEVRVVLRLGCIPRSVDVWDFH
;
A
#
# COMPACT_ATOMS: atom_id res chain seq x y z
N ALA A 1 -42.23 23.62 11.85
CA ALA A 1 -41.88 22.52 12.78
C ALA A 1 -41.31 21.37 11.96
N LYS A 2 -40.03 21.01 12.16
CA LYS A 2 -39.41 19.86 11.47
C LYS A 2 -39.93 18.56 12.10
N SER A 3 -40.38 17.62 11.29
CA SER A 3 -41.05 16.40 11.74
C SER A 3 -40.09 15.43 12.47
N PRO A 4 -40.55 14.67 13.50
CA PRO A 4 -39.66 13.91 14.40
C PRO A 4 -39.15 12.54 13.88
N GLN A 5 -39.00 12.36 12.56
CA GLN A 5 -38.67 11.04 11.95
C GLN A 5 -37.35 11.00 11.15
N ASP A 6 -36.48 12.00 11.29
CA ASP A 6 -35.19 12.04 10.56
C ASP A 6 -34.07 11.17 11.15
N TRP A 7 -34.31 10.40 12.21
CA TRP A 7 -33.21 9.87 13.03
C TRP A 7 -32.52 8.61 12.53
N LEU A 8 -33.01 7.88 11.52
CA LEU A 8 -32.24 6.82 10.85
C LEU A 8 -32.68 6.64 9.40
N ASN A 9 -32.28 7.55 8.52
CA ASN A 9 -32.27 7.20 7.10
C ASN A 9 -31.19 6.12 6.89
N SER A 10 -31.60 4.85 6.80
CA SER A 10 -30.71 3.70 6.70
C SER A 10 -29.86 3.68 5.41
N THR A 11 -30.01 4.68 4.54
CA THR A 11 -29.25 4.88 3.30
C THR A 11 -28.19 5.98 3.39
N GLN A 12 -28.10 6.69 4.51
CA GLN A 12 -27.23 7.85 4.66
C GLN A 12 -25.79 7.44 5.00
N LEU A 13 -24.83 8.10 4.34
CA LEU A 13 -23.39 8.02 4.64
C LEU A 13 -23.07 8.72 5.95
N CYS A 14 -22.12 8.17 6.70
CA CYS A 14 -21.55 8.85 7.85
C CYS A 14 -20.56 9.92 7.40
N ALA A 15 -20.66 11.12 7.98
CA ALA A 15 -19.70 12.18 7.76
C ALA A 15 -18.40 11.92 8.55
N ASN A 16 -17.37 12.68 8.23
CA ASN A 16 -16.03 12.66 8.82
C ASN A 16 -15.37 11.28 8.74
N PRO A 17 -15.13 10.73 7.53
CA PRO A 17 -14.30 9.54 7.40
C PRO A 17 -12.87 9.81 7.83
N THR A 18 -12.21 8.79 8.36
CA THR A 18 -10.80 8.85 8.77
C THR A 18 -10.01 7.72 8.15
N ILE A 19 -8.75 7.97 7.80
CA ILE A 19 -7.77 6.94 7.44
C ILE A 19 -6.82 6.83 8.63
N GLU A 20 -6.87 5.69 9.30
CA GLU A 20 -6.05 5.41 10.48
C GLU A 20 -4.72 4.78 10.07
N GLU A 21 -4.79 3.79 9.18
CA GLU A 21 -3.62 3.08 8.68
C GLU A 21 -3.82 2.68 7.22
N PHE A 22 -2.70 2.43 6.53
CA PHE A 22 -2.71 1.76 5.24
C PHE A 22 -1.43 0.95 5.08
N SER A 23 -1.47 -0.09 4.25
CA SER A 23 -0.32 -0.91 3.90
C SER A 23 -0.50 -1.52 2.50
N PRO A 24 0.54 -1.59 1.67
CA PRO A 24 1.94 -1.18 1.93
C PRO A 24 2.14 0.35 1.89
N ARG A 25 3.31 0.82 2.34
CA ARG A 25 3.71 2.25 2.28
C ARG A 25 4.25 2.67 0.92
N LYS A 26 4.73 1.71 0.13
CA LYS A 26 5.30 1.93 -1.19
C LYS A 26 4.80 0.88 -2.17
N GLY A 27 4.82 1.21 -3.46
CA GLY A 27 4.64 0.21 -4.51
C GLY A 27 5.22 0.63 -5.84
N PRO A 28 5.33 -0.30 -6.80
CA PRO A 28 5.95 -0.02 -8.09
C PRO A 28 5.21 1.08 -8.88
N VAL A 29 5.94 1.91 -9.64
CA VAL A 29 5.37 2.91 -10.57
C VAL A 29 4.37 2.28 -11.56
N GLY A 30 4.53 0.99 -11.87
CA GLY A 30 3.61 0.23 -12.71
C GLY A 30 2.18 0.06 -12.15
N GLY A 31 1.98 0.32 -10.86
CA GLY A 31 0.70 0.11 -10.17
C GLY A 31 0.52 -1.34 -9.76
N LYS A 32 -0.72 -1.83 -9.82
CA LYS A 32 -1.12 -3.21 -9.50
C LYS A 32 -0.85 -3.63 -8.04
N THR A 33 -0.54 -2.67 -7.17
CA THR A 33 -0.37 -2.94 -5.76
C THR A 33 -1.74 -3.03 -5.09
N LYS A 34 -2.01 -4.12 -4.38
CA LYS A 34 -3.17 -4.21 -3.48
C LYS A 34 -2.90 -3.39 -2.23
N LEU A 35 -3.49 -2.21 -2.17
CA LEU A 35 -3.40 -1.28 -1.07
C LEU A 35 -4.57 -1.48 -0.12
N ARG A 36 -4.27 -1.82 1.13
CA ARG A 36 -5.24 -1.96 2.22
C ARG A 36 -5.29 -0.68 3.02
N ILE A 37 -6.48 -0.10 3.19
CA ILE A 37 -6.73 1.16 3.89
C ILE A 37 -7.71 0.86 5.02
N ILE A 38 -7.31 1.14 6.25
CA ILE A 38 -8.09 0.93 7.48
C ILE A 38 -8.49 2.28 8.05
N GLY A 39 -9.73 2.38 8.52
CA GLY A 39 -10.19 3.58 9.20
C GLY A 39 -11.64 3.51 9.63
N THR A 40 -12.32 4.65 9.67
CA THR A 40 -13.72 4.75 10.10
C THR A 40 -14.58 5.52 9.10
N ASN A 41 -15.88 5.22 9.09
CA ASN A 41 -16.87 5.83 8.22
C ASN A 41 -16.52 5.77 6.72
N LEU A 42 -15.75 4.77 6.28
CA LEU A 42 -15.26 4.58 4.89
C LEU A 42 -16.34 4.06 3.92
N GLY A 43 -17.51 4.68 3.90
CA GLY A 43 -18.65 4.26 3.08
C GLY A 43 -19.44 3.11 3.70
N ARG A 44 -20.65 2.84 3.19
CA ARG A 44 -21.52 1.77 3.70
C ARG A 44 -21.75 0.65 2.69
N ARG A 45 -21.61 0.96 1.42
CA ARG A 45 -21.75 0.04 0.29
C ARG A 45 -20.61 0.26 -0.67
N TYR A 46 -20.30 -0.76 -1.45
CA TYR A 46 -19.28 -0.69 -2.49
C TYR A 46 -19.48 0.51 -3.43
N GLN A 47 -20.73 0.83 -3.79
CA GLN A 47 -21.04 1.95 -4.68
C GLN A 47 -20.60 3.32 -4.11
N ASP A 48 -20.49 3.45 -2.80
CA ASP A 48 -20.05 4.70 -2.15
C ASP A 48 -18.54 4.91 -2.30
N VAL A 49 -17.77 3.81 -2.47
CA VAL A 49 -16.30 3.82 -2.55
C VAL A 49 -15.79 3.53 -3.97
N ALA A 50 -16.66 3.07 -4.88
CA ALA A 50 -16.32 2.83 -6.27
C ALA A 50 -15.82 4.13 -6.93
N GLY A 51 -14.52 4.17 -7.24
CA GLY A 51 -13.88 5.36 -7.81
C GLY A 51 -13.53 6.47 -6.81
N ALA A 52 -13.81 6.30 -5.53
CA ALA A 52 -13.61 7.33 -4.50
C ALA A 52 -12.14 7.51 -4.06
N VAL A 53 -11.26 6.57 -4.42
CA VAL A 53 -9.90 6.47 -3.86
C VAL A 53 -8.85 6.95 -4.84
N ILE A 54 -8.08 7.96 -4.42
CA ILE A 54 -6.91 8.48 -5.12
C ILE A 54 -5.68 8.28 -4.23
N VAL A 55 -4.59 7.77 -4.80
CA VAL A 55 -3.33 7.47 -4.10
C VAL A 55 -2.23 8.25 -4.79
N ALA A 56 -1.68 9.27 -4.13
CA ALA A 56 -0.64 10.15 -4.69
C ALA A 56 -0.98 10.63 -6.12
N ASN A 57 -2.20 11.15 -6.29
CA ASN A 57 -2.76 11.62 -7.57
C ASN A 57 -2.97 10.53 -8.65
N VAL A 58 -2.99 9.25 -8.27
CA VAL A 58 -3.28 8.11 -9.15
C VAL A 58 -4.57 7.43 -8.70
N GLN A 59 -5.45 7.11 -9.64
CA GLN A 59 -6.69 6.38 -9.34
C GLN A 59 -6.39 5.00 -8.73
N CYS A 60 -7.07 4.66 -7.65
CA CYS A 60 -7.07 3.31 -7.08
C CYS A 60 -8.45 2.66 -7.31
N THR A 61 -8.45 1.42 -7.82
CA THR A 61 -9.69 0.70 -8.14
C THR A 61 -10.06 -0.19 -6.97
N VAL A 62 -11.15 0.13 -6.27
CA VAL A 62 -11.61 -0.66 -5.11
C VAL A 62 -12.08 -2.04 -5.55
N LEU A 63 -11.62 -3.07 -4.84
CA LEU A 63 -11.97 -4.46 -5.08
C LEU A 63 -13.28 -4.80 -4.32
N PRO A 64 -14.40 -5.12 -5.01
CA PRO A 64 -15.68 -5.35 -4.35
C PRO A 64 -15.66 -6.51 -3.36
N SER A 65 -14.89 -7.57 -3.64
CA SER A 65 -14.80 -8.78 -2.82
C SER A 65 -13.97 -8.63 -1.56
N GLU A 66 -13.15 -7.58 -1.47
CA GLU A 66 -12.22 -7.33 -0.36
C GLU A 66 -12.59 -6.04 0.41
N TYR A 67 -13.74 -5.44 0.11
CA TYR A 67 -14.25 -4.25 0.81
C TYR A 67 -15.03 -4.65 2.05
N HIS A 68 -14.69 -4.08 3.21
CA HIS A 68 -15.48 -4.21 4.43
C HIS A 68 -16.12 -2.87 4.79
N PRO A 69 -17.46 -2.79 4.81
CA PRO A 69 -18.19 -1.54 5.04
C PRO A 69 -17.69 -0.75 6.25
N ALA A 70 -17.52 0.55 6.04
CA ALA A 70 -17.09 1.57 7.00
C ALA A 70 -15.69 1.43 7.59
N THR A 71 -15.05 0.25 7.55
CA THR A 71 -13.80 -0.02 8.27
C THR A 71 -12.59 -0.26 7.39
N GLU A 72 -12.77 -0.82 6.19
CA GLU A 72 -11.63 -1.24 5.37
C GLU A 72 -11.92 -1.17 3.87
N ILE A 73 -10.99 -0.58 3.13
CA ILE A 73 -10.97 -0.54 1.68
C ILE A 73 -9.71 -1.25 1.19
N VAL A 74 -9.87 -2.27 0.36
CA VAL A 74 -8.76 -2.80 -0.46
C VAL A 74 -8.94 -2.31 -1.89
N CYS A 75 -7.91 -1.70 -2.45
CA CYS A 75 -7.91 -1.21 -3.82
C CYS A 75 -6.62 -1.56 -4.56
N GLU A 76 -6.71 -1.69 -5.87
CA GLU A 76 -5.55 -1.89 -6.75
C GLU A 76 -5.08 -0.55 -7.32
N THR A 77 -3.82 -0.20 -7.08
CA THR A 77 -3.25 1.07 -7.56
C THR A 77 -3.12 1.11 -9.08
N GLY A 78 -3.42 2.26 -9.68
CA GLY A 78 -3.13 2.53 -11.08
C GLY A 78 -1.65 2.75 -11.36
N LYS A 79 -1.30 2.90 -12.64
CA LYS A 79 0.05 3.27 -13.06
C LYS A 79 0.32 4.74 -12.75
N ALA A 80 1.42 5.03 -12.07
CA ALA A 80 1.88 6.40 -11.86
C ALA A 80 2.57 6.95 -13.10
N ALA A 81 2.28 8.22 -13.43
CA ALA A 81 2.91 8.91 -14.56
C ALA A 81 4.34 9.39 -14.22
N ILE A 82 4.58 9.68 -12.94
CA ILE A 82 5.84 10.25 -12.44
C ILE A 82 6.57 9.18 -11.61
N LYS A 83 7.86 8.98 -11.89
CA LYS A 83 8.71 8.09 -11.10
C LYS A 83 9.03 8.72 -9.74
N ASN A 84 9.11 7.92 -8.69
CA ASN A 84 9.42 8.39 -7.33
C ASN A 84 8.44 9.47 -6.82
N SER A 85 7.21 9.45 -7.33
CA SER A 85 6.16 10.37 -6.86
C SER A 85 5.62 9.91 -5.51
N LYS A 86 5.39 10.87 -4.62
CA LYS A 86 4.88 10.64 -3.28
C LYS A 86 3.69 11.58 -3.01
N GLY A 87 2.72 11.11 -2.26
CA GLY A 87 1.59 11.94 -1.84
C GLY A 87 0.56 11.18 -1.03
N PRO A 88 -0.45 11.88 -0.51
CA PRO A 88 -1.43 11.29 0.38
C PRO A 88 -2.38 10.36 -0.36
N ILE A 89 -3.05 9.51 0.41
CA ILE A 89 -4.25 8.79 0.00
C ILE A 89 -5.44 9.67 0.34
N VAL A 90 -6.33 9.85 -0.62
CA VAL A 90 -7.57 10.60 -0.46
C VAL A 90 -8.73 9.65 -0.76
N VAL A 91 -9.63 9.49 0.21
CA VAL A 91 -10.90 8.77 0.03
C VAL A 91 -12.01 9.81 0.04
N ARG A 92 -12.73 9.97 -1.08
CA ARG A 92 -13.76 10.99 -1.25
C ARG A 92 -15.10 10.37 -1.59
N LEU A 93 -15.93 10.16 -0.58
CA LEU A 93 -17.22 9.46 -0.70
C LEU A 93 -18.33 10.32 -1.34
N ARG A 94 -18.15 11.65 -1.36
CA ARG A 94 -19.03 12.60 -2.07
C ARG A 94 -18.20 13.66 -2.78
N ALA A 95 -18.58 13.97 -4.01
CA ALA A 95 -17.79 14.86 -4.85
C ALA A 95 -17.78 16.32 -4.35
N ASP A 96 -18.85 16.80 -3.74
CA ASP A 96 -18.98 18.24 -3.49
C ASP A 96 -19.00 18.59 -2.00
N ASP A 97 -18.59 17.65 -1.13
CA ASP A 97 -18.64 17.83 0.32
C ASP A 97 -17.38 17.31 1.01
N ALA A 98 -16.59 18.26 1.52
CA ALA A 98 -15.33 17.99 2.22
C ALA A 98 -15.54 17.19 3.52
N ASN A 99 -16.72 17.23 4.13
CA ASN A 99 -17.02 16.43 5.32
C ASN A 99 -17.09 14.92 5.01
N TYR A 100 -17.07 14.52 3.73
CA TYR A 100 -17.07 13.12 3.29
C TYR A 100 -15.74 12.74 2.61
N ALA A 101 -14.67 13.48 2.92
CA ALA A 101 -13.32 13.21 2.47
C ALA A 101 -12.40 12.86 3.64
N ALA A 102 -11.57 11.83 3.47
CA ALA A 102 -10.50 11.48 4.38
C ALA A 102 -9.16 11.61 3.64
N VAL A 103 -8.14 12.08 4.36
CA VAL A 103 -6.78 12.22 3.86
C VAL A 103 -5.84 11.45 4.80
N SER A 104 -4.94 10.64 4.25
CA SER A 104 -4.01 9.87 5.05
C SER A 104 -2.97 10.77 5.74
N LYS A 105 -2.59 10.39 6.97
CA LYS A 105 -1.54 11.09 7.72
C LYS A 105 -0.15 10.95 7.10
N TYR A 106 0.11 9.80 6.49
CA TYR A 106 1.36 9.48 5.81
C TYR A 106 1.12 9.39 4.31
N ASP A 107 2.14 9.74 3.53
CA ASP A 107 2.09 9.59 2.09
C ASP A 107 2.39 8.15 1.67
N TYR A 108 1.83 7.78 0.53
CA TYR A 108 2.21 6.61 -0.26
C TYR A 108 3.28 7.01 -1.29
N GLU A 109 4.22 6.12 -1.57
CA GLU A 109 5.32 6.37 -2.49
C GLU A 109 5.33 5.37 -3.66
N TYR A 110 5.40 5.90 -4.88
CA TYR A 110 5.62 5.09 -6.09
C TYR A 110 7.11 5.00 -6.40
N VAL A 111 7.68 3.81 -6.36
CA VAL A 111 9.13 3.56 -6.52
C VAL A 111 9.42 2.63 -7.69
N GLU A 112 10.68 2.55 -8.13
CA GLU A 112 11.15 1.61 -9.15
C GLU A 112 12.12 0.62 -8.50
N PRO A 113 11.65 -0.57 -8.08
CA PRO A 113 12.50 -1.57 -7.46
C PRO A 113 13.65 -1.98 -8.38
N ALA A 114 14.86 -2.09 -7.83
CA ALA A 114 16.04 -2.44 -8.60
C ALA A 114 16.89 -3.47 -7.86
N VAL A 115 17.18 -4.59 -8.53
CA VAL A 115 18.12 -5.60 -8.04
C VAL A 115 19.54 -5.19 -8.46
N SER A 116 20.46 -5.15 -7.51
CA SER A 116 21.86 -4.77 -7.73
C SER A 116 22.82 -5.96 -7.67
N ALA A 117 22.51 -6.98 -6.87
CA ALA A 117 23.34 -8.17 -6.76
C ALA A 117 22.54 -9.39 -6.30
N VAL A 118 23.11 -10.57 -6.57
CA VAL A 118 22.57 -11.87 -6.18
C VAL A 118 23.70 -12.69 -5.56
N LYS A 119 23.45 -13.34 -4.40
CA LYS A 119 24.42 -14.22 -3.75
C LYS A 119 23.76 -15.49 -3.17
N PRO A 120 24.30 -16.69 -3.47
CA PRO A 120 25.34 -16.94 -4.47
C PRO A 120 24.81 -16.66 -5.90
N ASP A 121 25.72 -16.36 -6.82
CA ASP A 121 25.41 -16.12 -8.24
C ASP A 121 25.46 -17.41 -9.08
N ARG A 122 25.74 -18.55 -8.43
CA ARG A 122 25.79 -19.88 -9.03
C ARG A 122 25.27 -20.92 -8.04
N GLY A 123 24.64 -21.96 -8.57
CA GLY A 123 24.13 -23.12 -7.84
C GLY A 123 23.99 -24.32 -8.77
N PRO A 124 23.75 -25.53 -8.22
CA PRO A 124 23.51 -26.73 -9.00
C PRO A 124 22.21 -26.63 -9.83
N ILE A 125 22.21 -27.26 -11.01
CA ILE A 125 21.03 -27.31 -11.91
C ILE A 125 19.82 -27.96 -11.24
N SER A 126 20.04 -28.84 -10.26
CA SER A 126 18.99 -29.47 -9.46
C SER A 126 18.21 -28.49 -8.58
N GLY A 127 18.68 -27.25 -8.40
CA GLY A 127 18.04 -26.25 -7.53
C GLY A 127 18.37 -26.42 -6.05
N GLY A 128 17.51 -25.88 -5.18
CA GLY A 128 17.66 -25.94 -3.72
C GLY A 128 18.72 -24.99 -3.12
N THR A 129 19.16 -24.00 -3.88
CA THR A 129 20.11 -22.99 -3.40
C THR A 129 19.35 -21.81 -2.80
N ASP A 130 19.62 -21.49 -1.54
CA ASP A 130 19.14 -20.25 -0.94
C ASP A 130 19.88 -19.06 -1.56
N VAL A 131 19.13 -18.15 -2.15
CA VAL A 131 19.66 -16.98 -2.84
C VAL A 131 19.22 -15.70 -2.12
N THR A 132 20.17 -14.83 -1.86
CA THR A 132 19.94 -13.48 -1.33
C THR A 132 20.02 -12.48 -2.47
N LEU A 133 18.93 -11.74 -2.68
CA LEU A 133 18.89 -10.59 -3.58
C LEU A 133 19.20 -9.31 -2.81
N TYR A 134 20.07 -8.49 -3.37
CA TYR A 134 20.38 -7.15 -2.89
C TYR A 134 19.83 -6.13 -3.87
N GLY A 135 19.40 -4.99 -3.36
CA GLY A 135 18.78 -3.97 -4.20
C GLY A 135 18.13 -2.86 -3.38
N THR A 136 17.34 -2.04 -4.07
CA THR A 136 16.56 -0.95 -3.49
C THR A 136 15.08 -1.22 -3.70
N ASP A 137 14.28 -0.89 -2.69
CA ASP A 137 12.81 -0.98 -2.69
C ASP A 137 12.25 -2.34 -3.14
N LEU A 138 12.99 -3.43 -2.86
CA LEU A 138 12.56 -4.80 -3.17
C LEU A 138 11.35 -5.25 -2.32
N ASP A 139 11.00 -4.49 -1.30
CA ASP A 139 9.83 -4.65 -0.43
C ASP A 139 8.60 -3.86 -0.94
N ALA A 140 8.71 -3.17 -2.08
CA ALA A 140 7.61 -2.38 -2.62
C ALA A 140 6.50 -3.25 -3.23
N GLY A 141 5.25 -2.88 -2.95
CA GLY A 141 4.07 -3.57 -3.46
C GLY A 141 3.46 -4.52 -2.43
N SER A 142 2.48 -5.29 -2.88
CA SER A 142 1.72 -6.22 -2.02
C SER A 142 2.15 -7.68 -2.20
N GLU A 143 2.76 -8.00 -3.33
CA GLU A 143 3.20 -9.36 -3.69
C GLU A 143 4.56 -9.28 -4.37
N VAL A 144 5.45 -10.23 -4.06
CA VAL A 144 6.77 -10.35 -4.65
C VAL A 144 6.90 -11.72 -5.27
N HIS A 145 7.18 -11.76 -6.56
CA HIS A 145 7.42 -12.98 -7.33
C HIS A 145 8.87 -12.94 -7.84
N VAL A 146 9.63 -14.00 -7.56
CA VAL A 146 11.03 -14.13 -8.00
C VAL A 146 11.14 -15.38 -8.86
N SER A 147 11.76 -15.25 -10.03
CA SER A 147 12.00 -16.36 -10.94
C SER A 147 13.41 -16.31 -11.53
N PHE A 148 14.04 -17.48 -11.67
CA PHE A 148 15.29 -17.66 -12.41
C PHE A 148 15.00 -18.48 -13.67
N GLY A 149 14.96 -17.82 -14.83
CA GLY A 149 14.43 -18.42 -16.05
C GLY A 149 12.94 -18.74 -15.88
N GLU A 150 12.55 -20.00 -16.09
CA GLU A 150 11.17 -20.48 -15.94
C GLU A 150 10.86 -21.05 -14.54
N VAL A 151 11.84 -21.01 -13.62
CA VAL A 151 11.68 -21.58 -12.27
C VAL A 151 11.26 -20.48 -11.30
N ASN A 152 10.08 -20.64 -10.69
CA ASN A 152 9.60 -19.78 -9.60
C ASN A 152 10.29 -20.14 -8.28
N CYS A 153 10.72 -19.12 -7.55
CA CYS A 153 11.33 -19.27 -6.24
C CYS A 153 10.33 -18.98 -5.12
N GLU A 154 10.47 -19.71 -4.01
CA GLU A 154 9.79 -19.38 -2.77
C GLU A 154 10.54 -18.21 -2.09
N VAL A 155 9.85 -17.07 -1.93
CA VAL A 155 10.43 -15.90 -1.28
C VAL A 155 10.35 -16.07 0.24
N ARG A 156 11.51 -16.16 0.90
CA ARG A 156 11.62 -16.18 2.36
C ARG A 156 12.08 -14.82 2.86
N VAL A 157 11.18 -14.06 3.49
CA VAL A 157 11.53 -12.77 4.10
C VAL A 157 12.27 -13.04 5.40
N VAL A 158 13.60 -12.84 5.40
CA VAL A 158 14.41 -12.91 6.61
C VAL A 158 14.53 -11.51 7.18
N LEU A 159 13.84 -11.23 8.30
CA LEU A 159 14.04 -10.02 9.09
C LEU A 159 15.47 -9.99 9.64
N ARG A 160 16.39 -9.34 8.92
CA ARG A 160 17.71 -9.03 9.47
C ARG A 160 17.55 -7.80 10.37
N LEU A 161 17.34 -8.04 11.67
CA LEU A 161 17.43 -7.00 12.70
C LEU A 161 18.89 -6.52 12.78
N GLY A 162 19.23 -5.51 11.97
CA GLY A 162 20.48 -4.78 12.09
C GLY A 162 20.29 -3.59 13.02
N CYS A 163 20.85 -3.65 14.23
CA CYS A 163 20.93 -2.49 15.12
C CYS A 163 22.01 -1.53 14.59
N ILE A 164 21.65 -0.30 14.24
CA ILE A 164 22.62 0.80 14.10
C ILE A 164 22.90 1.32 15.51
N PRO A 165 24.12 1.21 16.05
CA PRO A 165 24.43 1.85 17.33
C PRO A 165 24.29 3.37 17.19
N ARG A 166 23.50 3.99 18.07
CA ARG A 166 23.44 5.46 18.22
C ARG A 166 24.68 5.94 18.98
N SER A 167 25.84 5.85 18.34
CA SER A 167 27.00 6.73 18.50
C SER A 167 28.16 6.09 17.75
N VAL A 168 28.73 6.83 16.81
CA VAL A 168 30.09 6.56 16.34
C VAL A 168 31.01 7.14 17.41
N ASP A 169 31.16 6.42 18.53
CA ASP A 169 32.36 6.62 19.34
C ASP A 169 33.47 5.84 18.64
N VAL A 170 34.34 6.63 18.03
CA VAL A 170 35.62 6.20 17.47
C VAL A 170 36.30 5.25 18.46
N TRP A 171 36.55 4.02 18.03
CA TRP A 171 37.53 3.15 18.67
C TRP A 171 38.47 2.63 17.60
N ASP A 172 39.73 3.02 17.77
CA ASP A 172 40.90 2.64 16.98
C ASP A 172 40.97 1.13 16.71
N PHE A 173 41.50 0.80 15.53
CA PHE A 173 42.42 -0.32 15.42
C PHE A 173 43.75 0.21 14.90
N HIS A 174 44.81 -0.03 15.70
CA HIS A 174 46.20 0.03 15.29
C HIS A 174 46.46 -0.84 14.05
#